data_AF-A0A8J1KI10-F1
#
_entry.id   AF-A0A8J1KI10-F1
#
_cell.length_a   1.000
_cell.length_b   1.000
_cell.length_c   1.000
_cell.angle_alpha   90.00
_cell.angle_beta   90.00
_cell.angle_gamma   90.00
#
_symmetry.space_group_name_H-M   'P 1'
#
loop_
_entity.id
_entity.type
_entity.pdbx_description
1 polymer ?
#
loop_
_entity_poly.entity_id
_entity_poly.type
_entity_poly.pdbx_seq_one_letter_code
_entity_poly.pdbx_strand_id
1 'polypeptide(L)'
;MLQPGYKAPLIIMCFIPGKVTENIEEFCNSWRENAPLEAASLPSPNEPVCDGQSQEAKQTGHSMCSLILQPPFQSCHESFSPFPFMAACANDMCLSGSDTATWCWALTEYARACAQVGHSMAGGPYTSSVHMHRREVDLHKHYLPCLLCI
;
A
#
# COMPACT_ATOMS: atom_id res chain seq x y z
N MET A 1 0.92 -9.61 22.50
CA MET A 1 1.52 -10.93 22.23
C MET A 1 2.05 -10.90 20.80
N LEU A 2 3.36 -10.79 20.64
CA LEU A 2 4.01 -10.82 19.32
C LEU A 2 4.06 -12.29 18.89
N GLN A 3 3.52 -12.63 17.72
CA GLN A 3 3.65 -13.98 17.16
C GLN A 3 5.13 -14.23 16.85
N PRO A 4 5.79 -15.22 17.49
CA PRO A 4 7.16 -15.55 17.20
C PRO A 4 7.19 -16.37 15.90
N GLY A 5 7.86 -15.87 14.86
CA GLY A 5 8.22 -16.69 13.70
C GLY A 5 7.58 -16.36 12.35
N TYR A 6 7.02 -15.16 12.16
CA TYR A 6 6.78 -14.67 10.79
C TYR A 6 8.13 -14.39 10.11
N LYS A 7 8.74 -15.44 9.54
CA LYS A 7 9.68 -15.26 8.45
C LYS A 7 8.85 -14.79 7.26
N ALA A 8 9.02 -13.52 6.89
CA ALA A 8 8.56 -13.07 5.57
C ALA A 8 9.06 -14.11 4.55
N PRO A 9 8.20 -14.65 3.67
CA PRO A 9 8.70 -15.50 2.61
C PRO A 9 9.74 -14.67 1.85
N LEU A 10 10.97 -15.20 1.75
CA LEU A 10 11.91 -14.74 0.74
C LEU A 10 11.12 -14.77 -0.56
N ILE A 11 10.81 -13.60 -1.11
CA ILE A 11 10.20 -13.49 -2.43
C ILE A 11 11.32 -13.90 -3.37
N ILE A 12 11.42 -15.20 -3.64
CA ILE A 12 12.36 -15.76 -4.61
C ILE A 12 11.86 -15.29 -5.97
N MET A 13 12.44 -14.20 -6.48
CA MET A 13 12.02 -13.60 -7.74
C MET A 13 12.60 -14.41 -8.91
N CYS A 14 11.74 -15.00 -9.76
CA CYS A 14 12.16 -15.87 -10.86
C CYS A 14 12.43 -15.05 -12.13
N PHE A 15 13.64 -15.16 -12.69
CA PHE A 15 14.05 -14.50 -13.94
C PHE A 15 13.55 -15.24 -15.19
N ILE A 16 13.35 -14.52 -16.29
CA ILE A 16 13.34 -15.06 -17.66
C ILE A 16 14.80 -15.01 -18.19
N PRO A 17 15.70 -15.98 -17.92
CA PRO A 17 15.48 -17.42 -18.02
C PRO A 17 15.97 -18.20 -16.77
N GLY A 18 15.05 -18.67 -15.93
CA GLY A 18 15.23 -19.81 -15.02
C GLY A 18 16.26 -19.67 -13.89
N LYS A 19 16.99 -18.55 -13.81
CA LYS A 19 17.94 -18.28 -12.73
C LYS A 19 17.21 -17.57 -11.59
N VAL A 20 17.39 -18.09 -10.38
CA VAL A 20 16.89 -17.48 -9.16
C VAL A 20 17.93 -16.49 -8.63
N THR A 21 17.49 -15.31 -8.20
CA THR A 21 18.33 -14.35 -7.48
C THR A 21 17.60 -13.82 -6.25
N GLU A 22 18.35 -13.54 -5.19
CA GLU A 22 17.87 -12.83 -4.00
C GLU A 22 18.16 -11.32 -4.12
N ASN A 23 18.91 -10.90 -5.16
CA ASN A 23 19.22 -9.51 -5.41
C ASN A 23 18.09 -8.86 -6.23
N ILE A 24 17.34 -7.97 -5.58
CA ILE A 24 16.24 -7.22 -6.19
C ILE A 24 16.67 -6.39 -7.41
N GLU A 25 17.89 -5.87 -7.43
CA GLU A 25 18.42 -5.09 -8.56
C GLU A 25 18.76 -5.99 -9.75
N GLU A 26 19.38 -7.15 -9.50
CA GLU A 26 19.60 -8.17 -10.55
C GLU A 26 18.26 -8.59 -11.14
N PHE A 27 17.23 -8.83 -10.30
CA PHE A 27 15.89 -9.14 -10.77
C PHE A 27 15.27 -8.00 -11.59
N CYS A 28 15.20 -6.77 -11.07
CA CYS A 28 14.56 -5.64 -11.75
C CYS A 28 15.23 -5.33 -13.10
N ASN A 29 16.56 -5.35 -13.17
CA ASN A 29 17.29 -5.11 -14.41
C ASN A 29 17.05 -6.18 -15.48
N SER A 30 16.67 -7.38 -15.06
CA SER A 30 16.43 -8.52 -15.92
C SER A 30 15.14 -8.43 -16.74
N TRP A 31 14.17 -7.61 -16.29
CA TRP A 31 12.90 -7.34 -16.98
C TRP A 31 12.94 -6.07 -17.84
N ARG A 32 14.12 -5.47 -18.02
CA ARG A 32 14.26 -4.21 -18.76
C ARG A 32 14.14 -4.45 -20.26
N GLU A 33 13.03 -4.04 -20.86
CA GLU A 33 12.87 -4.02 -22.32
C GLU A 33 13.50 -2.76 -22.93
N ASN A 34 14.41 -2.92 -23.90
CA ASN A 34 14.96 -1.90 -24.80
C ASN A 34 15.07 -0.47 -24.24
N ALA A 35 15.82 -0.28 -23.14
CA ALA A 35 16.08 1.07 -22.62
C ALA A 35 17.15 1.78 -23.46
N PRO A 36 16.95 3.04 -23.87
CA PRO A 36 18.03 3.89 -24.37
C PRO A 36 19.17 3.92 -23.34
N LEU A 37 20.43 3.88 -23.79
CA LEU A 37 21.64 3.93 -22.95
C LEU A 37 21.71 5.16 -22.02
N GLU A 38 20.86 6.17 -22.26
CA GLU A 38 20.72 7.40 -21.45
C GLU A 38 19.50 7.39 -20.51
N ALA A 39 18.80 6.27 -20.34
CA ALA A 39 17.83 6.14 -19.26
C ALA A 39 18.63 6.21 -17.94
N ALA A 40 18.54 7.37 -17.28
CA ALA A 40 19.19 7.70 -16.03
C ALA A 40 19.30 6.47 -15.13
N SER A 41 20.46 6.28 -14.51
CA SER A 41 20.68 5.32 -13.42
C SER A 41 19.43 5.28 -12.55
N LEU A 42 18.66 4.20 -12.65
CA LEU A 42 17.47 4.04 -11.80
C LEU A 42 17.97 4.10 -10.37
N PRO A 43 17.26 4.81 -9.47
CA PRO A 43 17.55 4.77 -8.04
C PRO A 43 17.69 3.31 -7.62
N SER A 44 18.67 3.00 -6.76
CA SER A 44 18.82 1.63 -6.30
C SER A 44 17.49 1.20 -5.66
N PRO A 45 16.98 -0.01 -5.91
CA PRO A 45 15.78 -0.50 -5.21
C PRO A 45 15.93 -0.50 -3.69
N ASN A 46 17.17 -0.40 -3.19
CA ASN A 46 17.50 -0.35 -1.77
C ASN A 46 17.65 1.07 -1.22
N GLU A 47 17.58 2.11 -2.05
CA GLU A 47 17.69 3.49 -1.58
C GLU A 47 16.40 3.92 -0.86
N PRO A 48 16.50 4.59 0.30
CA PRO A 48 15.31 5.03 1.00
C PRO A 48 14.64 6.17 0.24
N VAL A 49 13.47 5.87 -0.31
CA VAL A 49 12.66 6.75 -1.19
C VAL A 49 12.41 8.14 -0.58
N CYS A 50 12.24 8.20 0.74
CA CYS A 50 11.87 9.41 1.44
C CYS A 50 13.04 10.14 2.12
N ASP A 51 14.30 9.75 1.94
CA ASP A 51 15.39 10.28 2.79
C ASP A 51 15.56 11.80 2.71
N GLY A 52 15.39 12.38 1.52
CA GLY A 52 15.46 13.84 1.31
C GLY A 52 14.22 14.63 1.76
N GLN A 53 13.16 13.98 2.24
CA GLN A 53 11.92 14.65 2.64
C GLN A 53 11.95 15.10 4.10
N SER A 54 11.14 16.12 4.43
CA SER A 54 11.02 16.62 5.80
C SER A 54 10.45 15.54 6.73
N GLN A 55 10.83 15.58 8.01
CA GLN A 55 10.29 14.67 9.01
C GLN A 55 8.76 14.78 9.14
N GLU A 56 8.23 15.99 8.93
CA GLU A 56 6.79 16.27 8.94
C GLU A 56 6.07 15.57 7.77
N ALA A 57 6.64 15.57 6.58
CA ALA A 57 6.07 14.87 5.43
C ALA A 57 6.07 13.34 5.65
N LYS A 58 7.17 12.78 6.18
CA LYS A 58 7.26 11.36 6.54
C LYS A 58 6.21 10.97 7.59
N GLN A 59 6.05 11.79 8.63
CA GLN A 59 5.10 11.54 9.70
C GLN A 59 3.64 11.68 9.25
N THR A 60 3.36 12.67 8.39
CA THR A 60 2.04 12.87 7.78
C THR A 60 1.66 11.69 6.90
N GLY A 61 2.56 11.28 5.99
CA GLY A 61 2.36 10.09 5.15
C GLY A 61 2.08 8.85 5.99
N HIS A 62 2.91 8.57 7.00
CA HIS A 62 2.70 7.42 7.88
C HIS A 62 1.36 7.51 8.64
N SER A 63 1.00 8.68 9.16
CA SER A 63 -0.26 8.90 9.89
C SER A 63 -1.48 8.65 8.99
N MET A 64 -1.51 9.26 7.81
CA MET A 64 -2.61 9.10 6.86
C MET A 64 -2.72 7.68 6.33
N CYS A 65 -1.60 7.03 6.02
CA CYS A 65 -1.61 5.67 5.49
C CYS A 65 -1.94 4.60 6.55
N SER A 66 -1.74 4.90 7.85
CA SER A 66 -2.11 3.99 8.94
C SER A 66 -3.61 3.72 9.04
N LEU A 67 -4.43 4.51 8.35
CA LEU A 67 -5.86 4.34 8.24
C LEU A 67 -6.25 2.98 7.61
N ILE A 68 -5.43 2.40 6.73
CA ILE A 68 -5.61 1.02 6.23
C ILE A 68 -5.74 -0.03 7.38
N LEU A 69 -5.21 0.27 8.57
CA LEU A 69 -5.28 -0.61 9.75
C LEU A 69 -6.60 -0.50 10.53
N GLN A 70 -7.46 0.43 10.16
CA GLN A 70 -8.68 0.76 10.89
C GLN A 70 -9.92 0.25 10.12
N PRO A 71 -11.12 0.21 10.74
CA PRO A 71 -12.37 -0.02 10.01
C PRO A 71 -12.47 0.92 8.80
N PRO A 72 -13.02 0.47 7.65
CA PRO A 72 -13.72 -0.80 7.42
C PRO A 72 -12.82 -2.00 7.02
N PHE A 73 -11.50 -1.86 7.03
CA PHE A 73 -10.61 -2.86 6.42
C PHE A 73 -10.30 -4.09 7.31
N GLN A 74 -10.78 -4.14 8.54
CA GLN A 74 -10.38 -5.16 9.52
C GLN A 74 -10.60 -6.60 9.04
N SER A 75 -11.70 -6.90 8.35
CA SER A 75 -11.96 -8.25 7.85
C SER A 75 -10.99 -8.67 6.73
N CYS A 76 -10.47 -7.69 5.98
CA CYS A 76 -9.53 -7.94 4.90
C CYS A 76 -8.13 -8.31 5.40
N HIS A 77 -7.77 -7.91 6.63
CA HIS A 77 -6.46 -8.19 7.22
C HIS A 77 -6.18 -9.69 7.37
N GLU A 78 -7.22 -10.51 7.45
CA GLU A 78 -7.12 -11.97 7.48
C GLU A 78 -6.66 -12.56 6.13
N SER A 79 -7.00 -11.91 5.03
CA SER A 79 -6.68 -12.36 3.67
C SER A 79 -5.43 -11.69 3.11
N PHE A 80 -5.25 -10.39 3.40
CA PHE A 80 -4.14 -9.60 2.91
C PHE A 80 -3.53 -8.77 4.04
N SER A 81 -2.23 -8.95 4.25
CA SER A 81 -1.47 -8.12 5.20
C SER A 81 -1.59 -6.64 4.80
N PRO A 82 -1.99 -5.74 5.71
CA PRO A 82 -2.10 -4.31 5.41
C PRO A 82 -0.74 -3.59 5.34
N PHE A 83 0.32 -4.17 5.92
CA PHE A 83 1.62 -3.49 6.07
C PHE A 83 2.31 -3.15 4.75
N PRO A 84 2.33 -4.02 3.72
CA PRO A 84 2.88 -3.66 2.41
C PRO A 84 2.14 -2.49 1.76
N PHE A 85 0.82 -2.44 1.86
CA PHE A 85 0.00 -1.34 1.32
C PHE A 85 0.24 -0.04 2.09
N MET A 86 0.33 -0.11 3.42
CA MET A 86 0.66 1.05 4.26
C MET A 86 2.05 1.61 3.95
N ALA A 87 3.05 0.74 3.76
CA ALA A 87 4.41 1.14 3.42
C ALA A 87 4.50 1.79 2.03
N ALA A 88 3.85 1.18 1.03
CA ALA A 88 3.75 1.76 -0.31
C ALA A 88 3.07 3.14 -0.28
N CYS A 89 1.92 3.24 0.39
CA CYS A 89 1.22 4.50 0.60
C CYS A 89 2.12 5.58 1.23
N ALA A 90 2.87 5.24 2.29
CA ALA A 90 3.72 6.21 2.98
C ALA A 90 4.88 6.70 2.09
N ASN A 91 5.43 5.82 1.27
CA ASN A 91 6.45 6.17 0.28
C ASN A 91 5.87 7.09 -0.81
N ASP A 92 4.71 6.75 -1.37
CA ASP A 92 4.08 7.57 -2.41
C ASP A 92 3.68 8.95 -1.87
N MET A 93 3.17 9.00 -0.63
CA MET A 93 2.81 10.24 0.06
C MET A 93 4.02 11.14 0.34
N CYS A 94 5.19 10.58 0.65
CA CYS A 94 6.38 11.39 0.87
C CYS A 94 6.89 11.99 -0.46
N LEU A 95 6.74 11.27 -1.57
CA LEU A 95 7.13 11.73 -2.90
C LEU A 95 6.17 12.77 -3.48
N SER A 96 4.87 12.62 -3.20
CA SER A 96 3.83 13.52 -3.71
C SER A 96 3.62 14.78 -2.89
N GLY A 97 4.33 14.93 -1.75
CA GLY A 97 4.12 16.05 -0.84
C GLY A 97 2.82 15.94 -0.05
N SER A 98 2.40 14.72 0.29
CA SER A 98 1.16 14.40 1.01
C SER A 98 -0.13 14.75 0.25
N ASP A 99 -0.13 14.51 -1.06
CA ASP A 99 -1.32 14.70 -1.90
C ASP A 99 -2.44 13.69 -1.56
N THR A 100 -3.62 14.22 -1.29
CA THR A 100 -4.84 13.43 -1.02
C THR A 100 -5.22 12.48 -2.15
N ALA A 101 -4.95 12.79 -3.41
CA ALA A 101 -5.27 11.87 -4.51
C ALA A 101 -4.36 10.63 -4.48
N THR A 102 -3.08 10.82 -4.19
CA THR A 102 -2.11 9.73 -3.95
C THR A 102 -2.55 8.83 -2.79
N TRP A 103 -2.95 9.43 -1.67
CA TRP A 103 -3.49 8.68 -0.54
C TRP A 103 -4.76 7.90 -0.89
N CYS A 104 -5.70 8.51 -1.61
CA CYS A 104 -6.92 7.85 -2.06
C CYS A 104 -6.64 6.67 -2.99
N TRP A 105 -5.64 6.78 -3.87
CA TRP A 105 -5.28 5.70 -4.78
C TRP A 105 -4.79 4.46 -4.02
N ALA A 106 -3.94 4.65 -3.01
CA ALA A 106 -3.47 3.54 -2.17
C ALA A 106 -4.60 2.87 -1.38
N LEU A 107 -5.55 3.65 -0.87
CA LEU A 107 -6.74 3.12 -0.19
C LEU A 107 -7.63 2.30 -1.13
N THR A 108 -7.86 2.83 -2.34
CA THR A 108 -8.67 2.16 -3.36
C THR A 108 -8.01 0.87 -3.86
N GLU A 109 -6.68 0.82 -3.90
CA GLU A 109 -6.00 -0.41 -4.29
C GLU A 109 -6.13 -1.50 -3.24
N TYR A 110 -6.02 -1.15 -1.95
CA TYR A 110 -6.28 -2.09 -0.88
C TYR A 110 -7.75 -2.54 -0.88
N ALA A 111 -8.68 -1.60 -1.04
CA ALA A 111 -10.11 -1.85 -1.23
C ALA A 111 -10.40 -2.89 -2.31
N ARG A 112 -9.78 -2.71 -3.47
CA ARG A 112 -9.93 -3.56 -4.65
C ARG A 112 -9.37 -4.96 -4.41
N ALA A 113 -8.24 -5.08 -3.69
CA ALA A 113 -7.71 -6.38 -3.27
C ALA A 113 -8.67 -7.11 -2.33
N CYS A 114 -9.22 -6.41 -1.34
CA CYS A 114 -10.21 -6.95 -0.41
C CYS A 114 -11.49 -7.43 -1.12
N ALA A 115 -11.99 -6.66 -2.08
CA ALA A 115 -13.20 -7.01 -2.83
C ALA A 115 -13.06 -8.31 -3.63
N GLN A 116 -11.87 -8.62 -4.16
CA GLN A 116 -11.62 -9.84 -4.95
C GLN A 116 -11.84 -11.14 -4.16
N VAL A 117 -11.72 -11.09 -2.84
CA VAL A 117 -11.90 -12.25 -1.95
C VAL A 117 -13.21 -12.20 -1.16
N GLY A 118 -14.15 -11.33 -1.58
CA GLY A 118 -15.48 -11.23 -0.98
C GLY A 118 -15.59 -10.25 0.19
N HIS A 119 -14.52 -9.57 0.58
CA HIS A 119 -14.56 -8.45 1.53
C HIS A 119 -14.93 -7.15 0.81
N SER A 120 -16.08 -7.14 0.12
CA SER A 120 -16.53 -5.95 -0.61
C SER A 120 -16.93 -4.84 0.36
N MET A 121 -16.34 -3.67 0.17
CA MET A 121 -16.70 -2.47 0.92
C MET A 121 -17.88 -1.72 0.27
N ALA A 122 -18.06 -1.89 -1.04
CA ALA A 122 -19.24 -1.44 -1.75
C ALA A 122 -20.32 -2.54 -1.64
N GLY A 123 -21.25 -2.37 -0.70
CA GLY A 123 -22.41 -3.27 -0.52
C GLY A 123 -22.43 -4.13 0.74
N GLY A 124 -21.46 -3.97 1.65
CA GLY A 124 -21.57 -4.51 3.01
C GLY A 124 -22.58 -3.72 3.86
N PRO A 125 -22.90 -4.16 5.10
CA PRO A 125 -23.89 -3.52 5.99
C PRO A 125 -23.62 -2.04 6.30
N TYR A 126 -22.48 -1.49 5.88
CA TYR A 126 -22.15 -0.06 5.88
C TYR A 126 -23.02 0.80 4.96
N THR A 127 -23.77 0.22 4.02
CA THR A 127 -24.82 0.92 3.25
C THR A 127 -26.18 0.92 3.95
N SER A 128 -26.30 0.20 5.08
CA SER A 128 -27.53 0.07 5.87
C SER A 128 -27.37 0.84 7.17
N SER A 129 -27.75 2.12 7.13
CA SER A 129 -28.01 2.93 8.32
C SER A 129 -28.77 2.10 9.38
N VAL A 130 -28.17 1.82 10.54
CA VAL A 130 -28.56 2.31 11.89
C VAL A 130 -27.56 1.68 12.91
N HIS A 131 -26.76 2.50 13.60
CA HIS A 131 -25.75 2.16 14.65
C HIS A 131 -24.29 1.95 14.19
N MET A 132 -23.69 2.92 13.50
CA MET A 132 -22.22 3.07 13.51
C MET A 132 -21.77 3.77 14.80
N HIS A 133 -20.73 3.27 15.46
CA HIS A 133 -20.13 3.98 16.60
C HIS A 133 -19.53 5.33 16.14
N ARG A 134 -19.51 6.34 17.02
CA ARG A 134 -18.99 7.70 16.70
C ARG A 134 -17.61 7.67 16.00
N ARG A 135 -16.72 6.75 16.40
CA ARG A 135 -15.39 6.58 15.79
C ARG A 135 -15.42 6.07 14.34
N GLU A 136 -16.41 5.25 13.98
CA GLU A 136 -16.55 4.71 12.62
C GLU A 136 -17.14 5.76 11.67
N VAL A 137 -18.03 6.63 12.17
CA VAL A 137 -18.57 7.77 11.42
C VAL A 137 -17.48 8.78 11.05
N ASP A 138 -16.55 9.06 11.96
CA ASP A 138 -15.45 9.98 11.66
C ASP A 138 -14.49 9.39 10.62
N LEU A 139 -14.20 8.10 10.68
CA LEU A 139 -13.37 7.41 9.69
C LEU A 139 -14.05 7.32 8.31
N HIS A 140 -15.36 7.13 8.28
CA HIS A 140 -16.12 7.09 7.04
C HIS A 140 -16.00 8.39 6.24
N LYS A 141 -15.94 9.56 6.89
CA LYS A 141 -15.69 10.85 6.22
C LYS A 141 -14.32 10.94 5.55
N HIS A 142 -13.33 10.21 6.07
CA HIS A 142 -11.98 10.20 5.51
C HIS A 142 -11.89 9.30 4.29
N TYR A 143 -12.48 8.09 4.32
CA TYR A 143 -12.38 7.15 3.19
C TYR A 143 -13.41 7.37 2.09
N LEU A 144 -14.60 7.87 2.42
CA LEU A 144 -15.71 7.96 1.47
C LEU A 144 -15.34 8.72 0.18
N PRO A 145 -14.62 9.86 0.23
CA PRO A 145 -14.16 10.53 -1.01
C PRO A 145 -13.24 9.67 -1.88
N CYS A 146 -12.46 8.76 -1.28
CA CYS A 146 -11.53 7.89 -1.99
C CYS A 146 -12.21 6.64 -2.57
N LEU A 147 -13.16 6.06 -1.82
CA LEU A 147 -13.82 4.80 -2.16
C LEU A 147 -15.01 4.96 -3.13
N LEU A 148 -15.46 6.19 -3.38
CA LEU A 148 -16.52 6.50 -4.36
C LEU A 148 -16.05 6.44 -5.82
N CYS A 149 -14.77 6.26 -6.07
CA CYS A 149 -14.18 6.16 -7.42
C CYS A 149 -13.95 4.70 -7.88
N ILE A 150 -14.61 3.72 -7.22
CA ILE A 150 -14.57 2.28 -7.57
C ILE A 150 -15.80 1.91 -8.40
#